data_AF-A0A1J8P6J5-F1
#
_entry.id   AF-A0A1J8P6J5-F1
#
_cell.length_a   1.000
_cell.length_b   1.000
_cell.length_c   1.000
_cell.angle_alpha   90.00
_cell.angle_beta   90.00
_cell.angle_gamma   90.00
#
_symmetry.space_group_name_H-M   'P 1'
#
loop_
_entity.id
_entity.type
_entity.pdbx_description
1 polymer ?
#
loop_
_entity_poly.entity_id
_entity_poly.type
_entity_poly.pdbx_seq_one_letter_code
_entity_poly.pdbx_strand_id
1 'polypeptide(L)'
;MNTFNRFIVTTLLVLFTSQVFAVKPTITDIKRIGNKTLLATIDQSVTLFYNKIAQVALYSGTTYYLGAHNIVIYSPAELVNPVDNYSQQVKITLGGKGFELADASSKTSVTLSLAFRYLENAAGELSNPYNQNLILAINNLAITSNNTLSANEGSSPTHTLIANDSAATFSITEDTSRLFSLSGTNNSTLTFNGTNTDYESATKSYTDK
;
A
#
# COMPACT_ATOMS: atom_id res chain seq x y z
N MET A 1 43.82 0.25 19.16
CA MET A 1 42.99 1.40 18.71
C MET A 1 42.00 1.71 19.82
N ASN A 2 42.06 2.88 20.47
CA ASN A 2 41.20 3.16 21.62
C ASN A 2 39.73 3.37 21.19
N THR A 3 38.80 3.28 22.13
CA THR A 3 37.34 3.42 21.91
C THR A 3 36.95 4.74 21.24
N PHE A 4 37.68 5.82 21.50
CA PHE A 4 37.49 7.14 20.89
C PHE A 4 37.88 7.15 19.41
N ASN A 5 39.00 6.50 19.03
CA ASN A 5 39.38 6.35 17.63
C ASN A 5 38.38 5.48 16.87
N ARG A 6 37.83 4.44 17.52
CA ARG A 6 36.77 3.61 16.93
C ARG A 6 35.46 4.39 16.78
N PHE A 7 35.11 5.24 17.74
CA PHE A 7 33.95 6.15 17.64
C PHE A 7 34.12 7.16 16.51
N ILE A 8 35.26 7.86 16.43
CA ILE A 8 35.54 8.81 15.35
C ILE A 8 35.48 8.13 13.99
N VAL A 9 36.11 6.96 13.81
CA VAL A 9 36.08 6.24 12.53
C VAL A 9 34.67 5.79 12.17
N THR A 10 33.88 5.33 13.14
CA THR A 10 32.48 4.90 12.87
C THR A 10 31.62 6.11 12.49
N THR A 11 31.75 7.23 13.21
CA THR A 11 31.00 8.46 12.94
C THR A 11 31.43 9.10 11.62
N LEU A 12 32.74 9.15 11.31
CA LEU A 12 33.23 9.58 10.00
C LEU A 12 32.76 8.64 8.90
N LEU A 13 32.78 7.32 9.10
CA LEU A 13 32.31 6.36 8.10
C LEU A 13 30.82 6.57 7.81
N VAL A 14 29.99 6.80 8.84
CA VAL A 14 28.57 7.15 8.69
C VAL A 14 28.39 8.48 7.95
N LEU A 15 29.18 9.50 8.28
CA LEU A 15 29.20 10.81 7.61
C LEU A 15 29.69 10.74 6.15
N PHE A 16 30.69 9.93 5.85
CA PHE A 16 31.17 9.73 4.49
C PHE A 16 30.20 8.87 3.69
N THR A 17 29.56 7.86 4.28
CA THR A 17 28.47 7.15 3.59
C THR A 17 27.25 8.04 3.35
N SER A 18 27.04 9.09 4.16
CA SER A 18 25.93 10.03 3.94
C SER A 18 26.24 11.17 2.97
N GLN A 19 27.53 11.51 2.74
CA GLN A 19 27.95 12.60 1.86
C GLN A 19 28.56 12.15 0.51
N VAL A 20 28.99 10.90 0.34
CA VAL A 20 29.85 10.53 -0.80
C VAL A 20 29.14 10.48 -2.15
N PHE A 21 27.83 10.74 -2.24
CA PHE A 21 27.20 10.90 -3.54
C PHE A 21 26.15 12.02 -3.53
N ALA A 22 26.56 13.21 -3.98
CA ALA A 22 25.70 14.16 -4.68
C ALA A 22 25.20 13.50 -5.99
N VAL A 23 24.43 12.43 -5.83
CA VAL A 23 23.83 11.66 -6.92
C VAL A 23 22.35 12.01 -6.93
N LYS A 24 21.80 11.99 -8.13
CA LYS A 24 20.40 12.31 -8.37
C LYS A 24 19.50 11.43 -7.50
N PRO A 25 18.54 12.01 -6.76
CA PRO A 25 17.59 11.23 -5.98
C PRO A 25 16.88 10.18 -6.83
N THR A 26 16.79 8.97 -6.30
CA THR A 26 16.23 7.81 -7.00
C THR A 26 15.10 7.19 -6.20
N ILE A 27 14.05 6.76 -6.91
CA ILE A 27 12.91 6.06 -6.31
C ILE A 27 13.33 4.62 -6.10
N THR A 28 13.38 4.17 -4.85
CA THR A 28 13.82 2.81 -4.49
C THR A 28 12.66 1.86 -4.25
N ASP A 29 11.50 2.39 -3.86
CA ASP A 29 10.33 1.60 -3.56
C ASP A 29 9.03 2.38 -3.85
N ILE A 30 7.97 1.64 -4.15
CA ILE A 30 6.62 2.18 -4.33
C ILE A 30 5.58 1.22 -3.77
N LYS A 31 4.65 1.78 -3.00
CA LYS A 31 3.49 1.03 -2.51
C LYS A 31 2.21 1.83 -2.63
N ARG A 32 1.11 1.12 -2.89
CA ARG A 32 -0.23 1.64 -2.69
C ARG A 32 -0.55 1.61 -1.20
N ILE A 33 -1.08 2.70 -0.66
CA ILE A 33 -1.46 2.82 0.76
C ILE A 33 -2.93 3.22 0.96
N GLY A 34 -3.70 3.27 -0.12
CA GLY A 34 -5.12 3.58 -0.10
C GLY A 34 -5.75 3.45 -1.48
N ASN A 35 -7.04 3.78 -1.58
CA ASN A 35 -7.80 3.75 -2.83
C ASN A 35 -7.35 4.80 -3.88
N LYS A 36 -6.63 5.84 -3.45
CA LYS A 36 -6.08 6.89 -4.32
C LYS A 36 -4.66 7.30 -3.96
N THR A 37 -4.00 6.55 -3.10
CA THR A 37 -2.79 7.04 -2.43
C THR A 37 -1.63 6.09 -2.66
N LEU A 38 -0.52 6.65 -3.09
CA LEU A 38 0.77 5.99 -3.24
C LEU A 38 1.76 6.54 -2.21
N LEU A 39 2.73 5.73 -1.83
CA LEU A 39 3.90 6.14 -1.07
C LEU A 39 5.15 5.69 -1.82
N ALA A 40 5.93 6.66 -2.29
CA ALA A 40 7.23 6.45 -2.90
C ALA A 40 8.33 6.64 -1.86
N THR A 41 9.36 5.80 -1.90
CA THR A 41 10.56 5.97 -1.09
C THR A 41 11.69 6.45 -1.98
N ILE A 42 12.36 7.53 -1.57
CA ILE A 42 13.55 8.08 -2.21
C ILE A 42 14.75 7.64 -1.39
N ASP A 43 15.82 7.21 -2.06
CA ASP A 43 17.06 6.73 -1.44
C ASP A 43 17.69 7.73 -0.45
N GLN A 44 17.45 9.02 -0.63
CA GLN A 44 18.03 10.09 0.17
C GLN A 44 17.02 11.16 0.58
N SER A 45 17.47 12.11 1.42
CA SER A 45 16.69 13.23 1.90
C SER A 45 16.51 14.27 0.79
N VAL A 46 15.28 14.75 0.62
CA VAL A 46 14.91 15.61 -0.50
C VAL A 46 13.88 16.66 -0.11
N THR A 47 13.82 17.72 -0.91
CA THR A 47 12.81 18.76 -0.81
C THR A 47 11.96 18.77 -2.09
N LEU A 48 10.69 19.15 -1.95
CA LEU A 48 9.82 19.50 -3.08
C LEU A 48 9.77 21.02 -3.18
N PHE A 49 10.70 21.61 -3.92
CA PHE A 49 10.92 23.07 -3.90
C PHE A 49 9.93 23.85 -4.78
N TYR A 50 9.25 23.20 -5.75
CA TYR A 50 8.29 23.85 -6.63
C TYR A 50 7.15 22.93 -7.07
N ASN A 51 5.94 23.50 -7.28
CA ASN A 51 4.70 22.86 -7.73
C ASN A 51 4.22 21.58 -7.01
N LYS A 52 5.00 20.97 -6.11
CA LYS A 52 4.65 19.84 -5.22
C LYS A 52 3.75 18.79 -5.88
N ILE A 53 4.16 18.31 -7.05
CA ILE A 53 3.43 17.35 -7.88
C ILE A 53 4.33 16.24 -8.38
N ALA A 54 3.73 15.09 -8.62
CA ALA A 54 4.29 13.96 -9.35
C ALA A 54 3.61 13.83 -10.72
N GLN A 55 4.38 13.43 -11.73
CA GLN A 55 3.83 12.97 -13.00
C GLN A 55 3.59 11.47 -12.90
N VAL A 56 2.37 11.04 -13.21
CA VAL A 56 1.92 9.68 -13.01
C VAL A 56 1.26 9.15 -14.27
N ALA A 57 1.60 7.93 -14.65
CA ALA A 57 0.76 7.09 -15.51
C ALA A 57 0.68 5.69 -14.93
N LEU A 58 -0.50 5.08 -15.00
CA LEU A 58 -0.79 3.75 -14.50
C LEU A 58 -1.33 2.90 -15.64
N TYR A 59 -0.66 1.79 -15.97
CA TYR A 59 -1.01 1.01 -17.15
C TYR A 59 -0.56 -0.46 -17.07
N SER A 60 -1.14 -1.31 -17.91
CA SER A 60 -0.74 -2.69 -18.15
C SER A 60 -0.81 -2.98 -19.64
N GLY A 61 0.33 -3.27 -20.27
CA GLY A 61 0.42 -3.36 -21.72
C GLY A 61 -0.05 -2.06 -22.38
N THR A 62 -1.10 -2.12 -23.19
CA THR A 62 -1.68 -0.96 -23.89
C THR A 62 -2.84 -0.29 -23.13
N THR A 63 -3.24 -0.83 -21.98
CA THR A 63 -4.40 -0.33 -21.21
C THR A 63 -3.95 0.65 -20.14
N TYR A 64 -4.53 1.86 -20.15
CA TYR A 64 -4.24 2.93 -19.18
C TYR A 64 -5.41 3.14 -18.21
N TYR A 65 -5.11 3.32 -16.92
CA TYR A 65 -6.11 3.32 -15.85
C TYR A 65 -6.41 4.71 -15.25
N LEU A 66 -5.58 5.71 -15.53
CA LEU A 66 -5.76 7.10 -15.05
C LEU A 66 -6.10 8.09 -16.16
N GLY A 67 -6.28 7.62 -17.40
CA GLY A 67 -6.48 8.44 -18.59
C GLY A 67 -6.13 7.68 -19.87
N ALA A 68 -5.92 8.40 -20.97
CA ALA A 68 -5.46 7.82 -22.23
C ALA A 68 -3.92 7.74 -22.31
N HIS A 69 -3.42 6.93 -23.26
CA HIS A 69 -2.01 6.87 -23.60
C HIS A 69 -1.43 8.28 -23.91
N ASN A 70 -0.20 8.55 -23.49
CA ASN A 70 0.51 9.84 -23.60
C ASN A 70 -0.09 11.03 -22.84
N ILE A 71 -1.12 10.83 -22.01
CA ILE A 71 -1.57 11.87 -21.09
C ILE A 71 -0.70 11.85 -19.84
N VAL A 72 -0.07 12.98 -19.54
CA VAL A 72 0.64 13.21 -18.28
C VAL A 72 -0.38 13.59 -17.21
N ILE A 73 -0.55 12.75 -16.19
CA ILE A 73 -1.40 13.07 -15.04
C ILE A 73 -0.53 13.69 -13.95
N TYR A 74 -0.84 14.93 -13.58
CA TYR A 74 -0.19 15.60 -12.47
C TYR A 74 -0.97 15.32 -11.18
N SER A 75 -0.30 14.70 -10.22
CA SER A 75 -0.89 14.33 -8.92
C SER A 75 -0.18 15.08 -7.79
N PRO A 76 -0.92 15.66 -6.82
CA PRO A 76 -0.32 16.26 -5.64
C PRO A 76 0.65 15.33 -4.92
N ALA A 77 1.78 15.88 -4.49
CA ALA A 77 2.85 15.16 -3.80
C ALA A 77 3.26 15.89 -2.52
N GLU A 78 3.41 15.14 -1.44
CA GLU A 78 3.71 15.65 -0.10
C GLU A 78 4.83 14.82 0.54
N LEU A 79 5.80 15.48 1.16
CA LEU A 79 6.81 14.80 1.99
C LEU A 79 6.13 14.30 3.27
N VAL A 80 6.43 13.05 3.66
CA VAL A 80 5.86 12.45 4.88
C VAL A 80 6.94 12.23 5.94
N ASN A 81 7.62 11.09 5.91
CA ASN A 81 8.62 10.73 6.92
C ASN A 81 10.02 10.93 6.35
N PRO A 82 10.96 11.51 7.12
CA PRO A 82 12.35 11.10 7.00
C PRO A 82 12.46 9.68 7.58
N VAL A 83 12.88 8.72 6.76
CA VAL A 83 13.26 7.39 7.21
C VAL A 83 14.76 7.46 7.56
N ASP A 84 15.06 7.34 8.85
CA ASP A 84 16.43 7.18 9.38
C ASP A 84 17.45 8.29 9.05
N ASN A 85 16.98 9.54 8.88
CA ASN A 85 17.78 10.70 8.43
C ASN A 85 18.43 10.54 7.04
N TYR A 86 18.14 9.45 6.34
CA TYR A 86 18.74 9.14 5.05
C TYR A 86 17.68 9.13 3.96
N SER A 87 16.72 8.21 3.96
CA SER A 87 15.70 8.12 2.90
C SER A 87 14.47 8.99 3.18
N GLN A 88 13.78 9.46 2.13
CA GLN A 88 12.60 10.32 2.26
C GLN A 88 11.38 9.68 1.62
N GLN A 89 10.26 9.68 2.32
CA GLN A 89 8.98 9.24 1.76
C GLN A 89 8.20 10.40 1.16
N VAL A 90 7.60 10.14 0.00
CA VAL A 90 6.71 11.07 -0.72
C VAL A 90 5.36 10.41 -0.93
N LYS A 91 4.31 10.98 -0.36
CA LYS A 91 2.93 10.58 -0.58
C LYS A 91 2.41 11.25 -1.84
N ILE A 92 1.81 10.47 -2.73
CA ILE A 92 1.19 10.96 -3.96
C ILE A 92 -0.30 10.66 -3.90
N THR A 93 -1.13 11.66 -4.17
CA THR A 93 -2.59 11.52 -4.16
C THR A 93 -3.15 11.62 -5.57
N LEU A 94 -3.69 10.52 -6.09
CA LEU A 94 -4.27 10.44 -7.42
C LEU A 94 -5.63 11.17 -7.47
N GLY A 95 -5.88 11.87 -8.58
CA GLY A 95 -7.17 12.48 -8.86
C GLY A 95 -8.25 11.48 -9.27
N GLY A 96 -9.48 11.98 -9.47
CA GLY A 96 -10.60 11.20 -10.02
C GLY A 96 -10.94 9.96 -9.18
N LYS A 97 -11.07 8.81 -9.84
CA LYS A 97 -11.40 7.51 -9.23
C LYS A 97 -10.18 6.70 -8.75
N GLY A 98 -8.97 7.23 -8.88
CA GLY A 98 -7.74 6.56 -8.43
C GLY A 98 -7.56 5.17 -9.04
N PHE A 99 -7.45 4.15 -8.19
CA PHE A 99 -7.16 2.77 -8.62
C PHE A 99 -8.37 1.97 -9.13
N GLU A 100 -9.59 2.52 -9.12
CA GLU A 100 -10.83 1.77 -9.43
C GLU A 100 -10.76 0.93 -10.72
N LEU A 101 -10.28 1.53 -11.82
CA LEU A 101 -10.15 0.81 -13.10
C LEU A 101 -9.04 -0.25 -13.09
N ALA A 102 -7.96 -0.01 -12.34
CA ALA A 102 -6.89 -0.98 -12.18
C ALA A 102 -7.36 -2.17 -11.33
N ASP A 103 -8.12 -1.91 -10.27
CA ASP A 103 -8.70 -2.93 -9.39
C ASP A 103 -9.70 -3.83 -10.14
N ALA A 104 -10.46 -3.26 -11.07
CA ALA A 104 -11.39 -4.01 -11.93
C ALA A 104 -10.70 -4.85 -13.01
N SER A 105 -9.37 -4.73 -13.20
CA SER A 105 -8.67 -5.34 -14.33
C SER A 105 -8.23 -6.80 -14.15
N SER A 106 -8.56 -7.41 -13.01
CA SER A 106 -8.12 -8.75 -12.59
C SER A 106 -6.59 -8.91 -12.49
N LYS A 107 -5.82 -7.81 -12.57
CA LYS A 107 -4.36 -7.81 -12.43
C LYS A 107 -3.97 -7.74 -10.96
N THR A 108 -2.88 -8.41 -10.63
CA THR A 108 -2.27 -8.33 -9.30
C THR A 108 -1.24 -7.21 -9.17
N SER A 109 -0.69 -6.78 -10.32
CA SER A 109 0.24 -5.67 -10.44
C SER A 109 0.07 -4.94 -11.76
N VAL A 110 0.51 -3.69 -11.79
CA VAL A 110 0.50 -2.80 -12.96
C VAL A 110 1.81 -2.02 -13.02
N THR A 111 2.10 -1.42 -14.18
CA THR A 111 3.22 -0.50 -14.31
C THR A 111 2.80 0.90 -13.87
N LEU A 112 3.55 1.45 -12.92
CA LEU A 112 3.51 2.86 -12.54
C LEU A 112 4.69 3.58 -13.21
N SER A 113 4.39 4.47 -14.14
CA SER A 113 5.36 5.44 -14.66
C SER A 113 5.33 6.67 -13.77
N LEU A 114 6.43 6.97 -13.08
CA LEU A 114 6.51 8.02 -12.08
C LEU A 114 7.73 8.94 -12.30
N ALA A 115 7.51 10.25 -12.24
CA ALA A 115 8.58 11.25 -12.18
C ALA A 115 8.26 12.38 -11.21
N PHE A 116 9.30 12.95 -10.61
CA PHE A 116 9.26 14.19 -9.86
C PHE A 116 10.13 15.24 -10.57
N ARG A 117 9.52 16.35 -11.00
CA ARG A 117 10.24 17.39 -11.75
C ARG A 117 11.01 18.36 -10.86
N TYR A 118 10.56 18.54 -9.63
CA TYR A 118 11.04 19.57 -8.70
C TYR A 118 11.35 18.97 -7.32
N LEU A 119 11.96 17.79 -7.36
CA LEU A 119 12.45 17.09 -6.19
C LEU A 119 13.98 17.11 -6.24
N GLU A 120 14.62 17.64 -5.21
CA GLU A 120 16.08 17.81 -5.15
C GLU A 120 16.63 17.36 -3.81
N ASN A 121 17.90 16.96 -3.78
CA ASN A 121 18.61 16.74 -2.52
C ASN A 121 19.22 18.05 -1.99
N ALA A 122 19.90 17.98 -0.83
CA ALA A 122 20.55 19.13 -0.20
C ALA A 122 21.68 19.76 -1.06
N ALA A 123 22.21 19.05 -2.06
CA ALA A 123 23.22 19.56 -2.99
C ALA A 123 22.60 20.27 -4.21
N GLY A 124 21.26 20.31 -4.33
CA GLY A 124 20.55 20.86 -5.48
C GLY A 124 20.50 19.92 -6.69
N GLU A 125 20.87 18.64 -6.52
CA GLU A 125 20.74 17.65 -7.58
C GLU A 125 19.28 17.24 -7.71
N LEU A 126 18.70 17.55 -8.87
CA LEU A 126 17.34 17.17 -9.22
C LEU A 126 17.22 15.67 -9.43
N SER A 127 16.11 15.09 -8.97
CA SER A 127 15.74 13.74 -9.38
C SER A 127 15.60 13.67 -10.90
N ASN A 128 15.77 12.46 -11.43
CA ASN A 128 15.63 12.22 -12.85
C ASN A 128 14.27 12.76 -13.36
N PRO A 129 14.25 13.71 -14.33
CA PRO A 129 13.00 14.28 -14.83
C PRO A 129 12.24 13.31 -15.73
N TYR A 130 12.88 12.22 -16.18
CA TYR A 130 12.24 11.17 -16.97
C TYR A 130 11.48 10.21 -16.07
N ASN A 131 10.34 9.73 -16.56
CA ASN A 131 9.53 8.75 -15.86
C ASN A 131 10.27 7.43 -15.67
N GLN A 132 10.28 6.95 -14.43
CA GLN A 132 10.72 5.61 -14.07
C GLN A 132 9.53 4.68 -14.10
N ASN A 133 9.65 3.55 -14.80
CA ASN A 133 8.64 2.49 -14.80
C ASN A 133 8.90 1.55 -13.61
N LEU A 134 7.96 1.53 -12.68
CA LEU A 134 8.00 0.74 -11.46
C LEU A 134 6.86 -0.28 -11.50
N ILE A 135 7.09 -1.48 -10.95
CA ILE A 135 6.02 -2.46 -10.76
C ILE A 135 5.28 -2.09 -9.48
N LEU A 136 3.99 -1.78 -9.60
CA LEU A 136 3.12 -1.48 -8.48
C LEU A 136 2.18 -2.65 -8.23
N ALA A 137 2.27 -3.26 -7.05
CA ALA A 137 1.26 -4.20 -6.58
C ALA A 137 -0.07 -3.45 -6.34
N ILE A 138 -1.16 -3.96 -6.92
CA ILE A 138 -2.51 -3.42 -6.76
C ILE A 138 -3.47 -4.42 -6.12
N ASN A 139 -2.95 -5.52 -5.59
CA ASN A 139 -3.73 -6.49 -4.82
C ASN A 139 -4.50 -5.77 -3.72
N ASN A 140 -5.83 -5.75 -3.85
CA ASN A 140 -6.72 -5.50 -2.72
C ASN A 140 -6.78 -6.78 -1.89
N LEU A 141 -6.78 -6.67 -0.57
CA LEU A 141 -7.10 -7.81 0.29
C LEU A 141 -8.46 -8.37 -0.13
N ALA A 142 -8.47 -9.58 -0.66
CA ALA A 142 -9.66 -10.33 -1.03
C ALA A 142 -9.72 -11.57 -0.14
N ILE A 143 -10.83 -11.69 0.58
CA ILE A 143 -11.15 -12.87 1.39
C ILE A 143 -12.31 -13.55 0.67
N THR A 144 -12.07 -14.73 0.13
CA THR A 144 -13.09 -15.54 -0.52
C THR A 144 -13.45 -16.73 0.35
N SER A 145 -14.74 -17.07 0.39
CA SER A 145 -15.23 -18.34 0.92
C SER A 145 -15.93 -19.09 -0.21
N ASN A 146 -15.61 -20.37 -0.37
CA ASN A 146 -16.28 -21.24 -1.33
C ASN A 146 -17.41 -22.06 -0.67
N ASN A 147 -17.60 -21.90 0.65
CA ASN A 147 -18.46 -22.74 1.46
C ASN A 147 -19.59 -21.94 2.09
N THR A 148 -20.82 -22.46 1.99
CA THR A 148 -21.92 -22.09 2.87
C THR A 148 -21.56 -22.52 4.30
N LEU A 149 -21.64 -21.60 5.27
CA LEU A 149 -21.44 -21.94 6.68
C LEU A 149 -22.71 -22.59 7.24
N SER A 150 -22.67 -23.91 7.44
CA SER A 150 -23.68 -24.65 8.19
C SER A 150 -23.09 -25.09 9.52
N ALA A 151 -23.63 -24.60 10.64
CA ALA A 151 -23.25 -25.04 11.98
C ALA A 151 -24.35 -25.95 12.54
N ASN A 152 -24.03 -27.22 12.78
CA ASN A 152 -24.90 -28.12 13.54
C ASN A 152 -24.46 -28.11 15.01
N GLU A 153 -25.44 -28.15 15.91
CA GLU A 153 -25.17 -28.25 17.34
C GLU A 153 -24.40 -29.54 17.66
N GLY A 154 -23.37 -29.45 18.50
CA GLY A 154 -22.47 -30.58 18.82
C GLY A 154 -21.44 -30.93 17.73
N SER A 155 -21.38 -30.19 16.63
CA SER A 155 -20.33 -30.33 15.61
C SER A 155 -19.31 -29.20 15.70
N SER A 156 -18.05 -29.49 15.40
CA SER A 156 -16.99 -28.49 15.24
C SER A 156 -16.62 -28.37 13.76
N PRO A 157 -17.38 -27.63 12.94
CA PRO A 157 -17.05 -27.46 11.54
C PRO A 157 -15.74 -26.66 11.41
N THR A 158 -14.87 -27.10 10.50
CA THR A 158 -13.70 -26.32 10.10
C THR A 158 -14.07 -25.51 8.87
N HIS A 159 -14.07 -24.19 8.98
CA HIS A 159 -14.28 -23.28 7.86
C HIS A 159 -12.95 -22.68 7.40
N THR A 160 -12.64 -22.83 6.12
CA THR A 160 -11.41 -22.32 5.53
C THR A 160 -11.69 -21.00 4.83
N LEU A 161 -11.11 -19.92 5.34
CA LEU A 161 -11.01 -18.64 4.64
C LEU A 161 -9.68 -18.61 3.91
N ILE A 162 -9.69 -18.17 2.64
CA ILE A 162 -8.48 -18.01 1.85
C ILE A 162 -8.32 -16.52 1.57
N ALA A 163 -7.25 -15.92 2.10
CA ALA A 163 -6.80 -14.59 1.70
C ALA A 163 -5.89 -14.69 0.47
N ASN A 164 -5.95 -13.67 -0.38
CA ASN A 164 -4.95 -13.48 -1.44
C ASN A 164 -3.63 -12.84 -0.94
N ASP A 165 -3.51 -12.58 0.36
CA ASP A 165 -2.30 -12.10 1.04
C ASP A 165 -1.84 -13.14 2.08
N SER A 166 -0.64 -13.71 1.89
CA SER A 166 -0.06 -14.72 2.77
C SER A 166 0.38 -14.19 4.14
N ALA A 167 0.49 -12.86 4.30
CA ALA A 167 0.80 -12.22 5.57
C ALA A 167 -0.47 -11.80 6.35
N ALA A 168 -1.67 -11.99 5.79
CA ALA A 168 -2.90 -11.63 6.46
C ALA A 168 -3.16 -12.52 7.68
N THR A 169 -3.26 -11.90 8.85
CA THR A 169 -3.64 -12.58 10.10
C THR A 169 -5.13 -12.43 10.35
N PHE A 170 -5.81 -13.56 10.52
CA PHE A 170 -7.21 -13.61 10.95
C PHE A 170 -7.26 -13.87 12.46
N SER A 171 -8.00 -13.05 13.20
CA SER A 171 -8.29 -13.29 14.61
C SER A 171 -9.79 -13.28 14.85
N ILE A 172 -10.29 -14.31 15.50
CA ILE A 172 -11.66 -14.38 16.02
C ILE A 172 -11.54 -14.08 17.51
N THR A 173 -11.81 -12.82 17.89
CA THR A 173 -11.96 -12.44 19.30
C THR A 173 -13.42 -12.55 19.67
N GLU A 174 -13.73 -13.41 20.64
CA GLU A 174 -15.06 -13.55 21.20
C GLU A 174 -15.43 -12.24 21.93
N ASP A 175 -16.34 -11.47 21.35
CA ASP A 175 -17.01 -10.37 22.05
C ASP A 175 -18.32 -10.90 22.63
N THR A 176 -18.55 -10.60 23.91
CA THR A 176 -19.81 -10.74 24.63
C THR A 176 -21.06 -10.23 23.88
N SER A 177 -20.90 -9.38 22.85
CA SER A 177 -21.96 -8.85 22.00
C SER A 177 -22.42 -9.76 20.85
N ARG A 178 -21.75 -10.89 20.60
CA ARG A 178 -22.03 -11.81 19.46
C ARG A 178 -21.87 -11.17 18.07
N LEU A 179 -21.08 -10.09 17.97
CA LEU A 179 -20.76 -9.44 16.70
C LEU A 179 -19.29 -9.70 16.32
N PHE A 180 -19.06 -10.03 15.05
CA PHE A 180 -17.71 -10.13 14.49
C PHE A 180 -17.33 -8.77 13.86
N SER A 181 -16.13 -8.28 14.16
CA SER A 181 -15.56 -7.10 13.51
C SER A 181 -14.26 -7.47 12.79
N LEU A 182 -14.14 -7.01 11.54
CA LEU A 182 -12.85 -6.97 10.86
C LEU A 182 -12.07 -5.75 11.39
N SER A 183 -10.75 -5.85 11.50
CA SER A 183 -9.86 -4.72 11.80
C SER A 183 -8.89 -4.49 10.64
N GLY A 184 -8.61 -3.22 10.31
CA GLY A 184 -7.74 -2.83 9.19
C GLY A 184 -8.20 -1.56 8.45
N THR A 185 -7.46 -1.17 7.41
CA THR A 185 -7.66 0.11 6.68
C THR A 185 -8.88 0.11 5.74
N ASN A 186 -9.46 -1.06 5.46
CA ASN A 186 -10.70 -1.25 4.67
C ASN A 186 -11.74 -1.99 5.51
N ASN A 187 -12.06 -1.40 6.67
CA ASN A 187 -12.94 -1.98 7.68
C ASN A 187 -14.40 -2.07 7.19
N SER A 188 -14.76 -3.18 6.56
CA SER A 188 -16.17 -3.57 6.38
C SER A 188 -16.61 -4.40 7.58
N THR A 189 -17.64 -3.97 8.32
CA THR A 189 -18.30 -4.83 9.31
C THR A 189 -19.01 -5.96 8.59
N LEU A 190 -18.63 -7.21 8.87
CA LEU A 190 -19.40 -8.36 8.40
C LEU A 190 -20.56 -8.58 9.36
N THR A 191 -21.77 -8.14 8.98
CA THR A 191 -22.96 -8.26 9.82
C THR A 191 -23.60 -9.62 9.61
N PHE A 192 -23.56 -10.49 10.63
CA PHE A 192 -24.35 -11.72 10.65
C PHE A 192 -25.72 -11.43 11.24
N ASN A 193 -26.78 -11.64 10.47
CA ASN A 193 -28.14 -11.47 10.96
C ASN A 193 -28.67 -12.77 11.59
N GLY A 194 -28.56 -12.89 12.91
CA GLY A 194 -29.10 -14.00 13.69
C GLY A 194 -30.52 -13.78 14.25
N THR A 195 -31.25 -12.75 13.81
CA THR A 195 -32.52 -12.33 14.46
C THR A 195 -33.64 -13.37 14.43
N ASN A 196 -33.57 -14.35 13.52
CA ASN A 196 -34.53 -15.45 13.41
C ASN A 196 -33.98 -16.78 13.97
N THR A 197 -32.93 -16.73 14.79
CA THR A 197 -32.33 -17.93 15.37
C THR A 197 -33.23 -18.45 16.49
N ASP A 198 -34.14 -19.36 16.14
CA ASP A 198 -34.97 -20.09 17.09
C ASP A 198 -34.12 -21.07 17.89
N TYR A 199 -33.58 -20.69 19.04
CA TYR A 199 -32.65 -21.52 19.84
C TYR A 199 -33.18 -22.91 20.24
N GLU A 200 -34.46 -23.22 19.97
CA GLU A 200 -35.14 -24.42 20.48
C GLU A 200 -35.63 -25.41 19.39
N SER A 201 -35.30 -25.19 18.11
CA SER A 201 -35.78 -26.05 17.01
C SER A 201 -34.71 -26.98 16.45
N ALA A 202 -34.97 -28.29 16.50
CA ALA A 202 -34.07 -29.40 16.13
C ALA A 202 -33.71 -29.49 14.63
N THR A 203 -34.18 -28.58 13.78
CA THR A 203 -33.85 -28.55 12.35
C THR A 203 -33.86 -27.11 11.84
N LYS A 204 -32.71 -26.63 11.38
CA LYS A 204 -32.57 -25.32 10.72
C LYS A 204 -31.82 -25.49 9.40
N SER A 205 -32.33 -24.86 8.35
CA SER A 205 -31.66 -24.69 7.05
C SER A 205 -31.45 -23.21 6.79
N TYR A 206 -30.29 -22.86 6.24
CA TYR A 206 -29.88 -21.50 5.92
C TYR A 206 -29.83 -21.35 4.40
N THR A 207 -30.30 -20.23 3.84
CA THR A 207 -30.17 -19.91 2.41
C THR A 207 -29.70 -18.47 2.29
N ASP A 208 -28.59 -18.28 1.56
CA ASP A 208 -27.99 -16.96 1.32
C ASP A 208 -28.84 -16.08 0.39
N LYS A 209 -28.82 -14.77 0.65
CA LYS A 209 -29.18 -13.71 -0.31
C LYS A 209 -28.15 -12.60 -0.28
#